data_AF-A0A4P9VN92-F1
#
_entry.id   AF-A0A4P9VN92-F1
#
_cell.length_a   1.000
_cell.length_b   1.000
_cell.length_c   1.000
_cell.angle_alpha   90.00
_cell.angle_beta   90.00
_cell.angle_gamma   90.00
#
_symmetry.space_group_name_H-M   'P 1'
#
loop_
_entity.id
_entity.type
_entity.pdbx_description
1 polymer ?
#
loop_
_entity_poly.entity_id
_entity_poly.type
_entity_poly.pdbx_seq_one_letter_code
_entity_poly.pdbx_strand_id
1 'polypeptide(L)'
;MSILLYKIKTARLLCYTLYISSIASILFISPYSLSNPENTTKPSINIATVHWPGYTNKDGSGLYLTILKSIFDEKVVTLDISLMPYRRARYSVETLQNDIFLVESEFTRSFKLIYSHIPIDIGNVDYFHSQDTFFSDAISQGNRI
;
A
#
# COMPACT_ATOMS: atom_id res chain seq x y z
N MET A 1 59.34 -30.11 -44.64
CA MET A 1 58.82 -29.86 -43.27
C MET A 1 58.15 -28.47 -43.10
N SER A 2 58.53 -27.44 -43.87
CA SER A 2 58.01 -26.07 -43.71
C SER A 2 56.55 -25.82 -44.15
N ILE A 3 56.03 -26.51 -45.16
CA ILE A 3 54.68 -26.28 -45.71
C ILE A 3 53.58 -26.73 -44.73
N LEU A 4 53.83 -27.82 -43.99
CA LEU A 4 52.90 -28.35 -43.00
C LEU A 4 52.76 -27.40 -41.80
N LEU A 5 53.88 -26.85 -41.32
CA LEU A 5 53.89 -25.86 -40.24
C LEU A 5 53.21 -24.55 -40.63
N TYR A 6 53.33 -24.14 -41.91
CA TYR A 6 52.63 -22.96 -42.44
C TYR A 6 51.12 -23.16 -42.43
N LYS A 7 50.62 -24.30 -42.95
CA LYS A 7 49.18 -24.62 -42.96
C LYS A 7 48.56 -24.67 -41.56
N ILE A 8 49.29 -25.18 -40.57
CA ILE A 8 48.84 -25.24 -39.17
C ILE A 8 48.78 -23.84 -38.54
N LYS A 9 49.75 -22.97 -38.82
CA LYS A 9 49.73 -21.57 -38.35
C LYS A 9 48.59 -20.77 -38.97
N THR A 10 48.34 -20.93 -40.27
CA THR A 10 47.23 -20.25 -40.95
C THR A 10 45.86 -20.75 -40.48
N ALA A 11 45.71 -22.05 -40.24
CA ALA A 11 44.47 -22.61 -39.70
C ALA A 11 44.16 -22.09 -38.28
N ARG A 12 45.18 -21.96 -37.42
CA ARG A 12 45.01 -21.38 -36.08
C ARG A 12 44.65 -19.90 -36.14
N LEU A 13 45.28 -19.12 -37.01
CA LEU A 13 44.97 -17.70 -37.20
C LEU A 13 43.53 -17.49 -37.69
N LEU A 14 43.07 -18.32 -38.63
CA LEU A 14 41.69 -18.31 -39.10
C LEU A 14 40.68 -18.63 -37.97
N CYS A 15 40.95 -19.65 -37.13
CA CYS A 15 40.09 -19.93 -35.97
C CYS A 15 40.04 -18.77 -34.96
N TYR A 16 41.17 -18.12 -34.67
CA TYR A 16 41.18 -16.97 -33.76
C TYR A 16 40.40 -15.78 -34.29
N THR A 17 40.54 -15.48 -35.59
CA THR A 17 39.78 -14.38 -36.22
C THR A 17 38.27 -14.65 -36.24
N LEU A 18 37.87 -15.90 -36.52
CA LEU A 18 36.47 -16.32 -36.46
C LEU A 18 35.91 -16.26 -35.02
N TYR A 19 36.69 -16.71 -34.03
CA TYR A 19 36.30 -16.68 -32.62
C TYR A 19 36.14 -15.25 -32.07
N ILE A 20 37.08 -14.36 -32.39
CA ILE A 20 37.02 -12.94 -31.98
C ILE A 20 35.84 -12.23 -32.64
N SER A 21 35.53 -12.53 -33.91
CA SER A 21 34.37 -11.95 -34.62
C SER A 21 33.02 -12.38 -34.01
N SER A 22 32.93 -13.61 -33.49
CA SER A 22 31.74 -14.11 -32.79
C SER A 22 31.52 -13.37 -31.46
N ILE A 23 32.58 -13.19 -30.67
CA ILE A 23 32.52 -12.46 -29.39
C ILE A 23 32.18 -10.98 -29.61
N ALA A 24 32.76 -10.34 -30.63
CA ALA A 24 32.46 -8.97 -30.97
C ALA A 24 30.98 -8.78 -31.39
N SER A 25 30.41 -9.75 -32.12
CA SER A 25 29.00 -9.72 -32.54
C SER A 25 28.03 -9.79 -31.35
N ILE A 26 28.39 -10.50 -30.28
CA ILE A 26 27.60 -10.58 -29.04
C ILE A 26 27.64 -9.26 -28.26
N LEU A 27 28.73 -8.49 -28.35
CA LEU A 27 28.89 -7.20 -27.67
C LEU A 27 28.28 -6.01 -28.46
N PHE A 28 28.03 -6.18 -29.77
CA PHE A 28 27.36 -5.19 -30.62
C PHE A 28 25.83 -5.36 -30.68
N ILE A 29 25.27 -6.45 -30.12
CA ILE A 29 23.84 -6.52 -29.76
C ILE A 29 23.67 -5.66 -28.51
N SER A 30 23.61 -4.36 -28.77
CA SER A 30 23.54 -3.31 -27.78
C SER A 30 22.41 -3.51 -26.75
N PRO A 31 22.59 -3.08 -25.49
CA PRO A 31 21.50 -2.87 -24.54
C PRO A 31 20.64 -1.64 -24.90
N TYR A 32 20.27 -1.44 -26.17
CA TYR A 32 19.37 -0.36 -26.60
C TYR A 32 17.89 -0.67 -26.36
N SER A 33 17.56 -1.76 -25.66
CA SER A 33 16.16 -2.11 -25.36
C SER A 33 15.93 -2.26 -23.86
N LEU A 34 16.01 -1.14 -23.15
CA LEU A 34 15.23 -0.95 -21.93
C LEU A 34 14.88 0.53 -21.70
N SER A 35 14.57 1.29 -22.75
CA SER A 35 13.64 2.41 -22.58
C SER A 35 12.25 1.80 -22.52
N ASN A 36 11.88 1.25 -21.37
CA ASN A 36 10.46 1.08 -21.07
C ASN A 36 9.86 2.49 -21.27
N PRO A 37 8.84 2.69 -22.13
CA PRO A 37 8.05 3.90 -22.01
C PRO A 37 7.66 3.94 -20.54
N GLU A 38 7.96 5.05 -19.88
CA GLU A 38 7.59 5.29 -18.50
C GLU A 38 6.07 5.14 -18.46
N ASN A 39 5.62 3.91 -18.17
CA ASN A 39 4.24 3.63 -17.88
C ASN A 39 4.07 4.32 -16.54
N THR A 40 3.67 5.60 -16.62
CA THR A 40 3.44 6.52 -15.51
C THR A 40 2.17 6.09 -14.78
N THR A 41 2.09 4.79 -14.47
CA THR A 41 1.11 4.24 -13.56
C THR A 41 1.47 4.80 -12.21
N LYS A 42 0.63 5.74 -11.75
CA LYS A 42 0.76 6.28 -10.40
C LYS A 42 0.80 5.12 -9.41
N PRO A 43 1.73 5.11 -8.46
CA PRO A 43 1.69 4.12 -7.39
C PRO A 43 0.34 4.22 -6.67
N SER A 44 -0.21 3.08 -6.28
CA SER A 44 -1.43 3.04 -5.50
C SER A 44 -1.15 2.84 -4.02
N ILE A 45 -1.97 3.48 -3.19
CA ILE A 45 -2.06 3.21 -1.75
C ILE A 45 -3.39 2.51 -1.52
N ASN A 46 -3.31 1.27 -1.05
CA ASN A 46 -4.47 0.42 -0.78
C ASN A 46 -4.97 0.68 0.64
N ILE A 47 -6.20 1.16 0.77
CA ILE A 47 -6.82 1.55 2.03
C ILE A 47 -7.93 0.56 2.34
N ALA A 48 -7.79 -0.18 3.44
CA ALA A 48 -8.87 -0.99 3.98
C ALA A 48 -9.62 -0.21 5.05
N THR A 49 -10.95 -0.31 5.07
CA THR A 49 -11.76 0.20 6.18
C THR A 49 -13.14 -0.45 6.21
N VAL A 50 -13.90 -0.21 7.27
CA VAL A 50 -15.32 -0.54 7.34
C VAL A 50 -16.14 0.60 6.76
N HIS A 51 -17.38 0.31 6.37
CA HIS A 51 -18.34 1.35 5.99
C HIS A 51 -18.87 2.06 7.22
N TRP A 52 -18.52 3.34 7.37
CA TRP A 52 -19.10 4.24 8.37
C TRP A 52 -19.84 5.38 7.67
N PRO A 53 -21.18 5.42 7.75
CA PRO A 53 -21.97 6.49 7.15
C PRO A 53 -21.45 7.87 7.56
N GLY A 54 -21.16 8.73 6.58
CA GLY A 54 -20.61 10.07 6.78
C GLY A 54 -19.08 10.14 6.84
N TYR A 55 -18.38 9.04 7.12
CA TYR A 55 -16.93 9.01 7.30
C TYR A 55 -16.19 8.23 6.20
N THR A 56 -16.70 7.05 5.84
CA THR A 56 -16.14 6.14 4.83
C THR A 56 -17.28 5.50 4.02
N ASN A 57 -17.98 6.32 3.23
CA ASN A 57 -19.16 5.89 2.47
C ASN A 57 -18.79 4.94 1.31
N LYS A 58 -19.78 4.16 0.85
CA LYS A 58 -19.63 3.21 -0.26
C LYS A 58 -19.29 3.83 -1.61
N ASP A 59 -19.67 5.08 -1.81
CA ASP A 59 -19.39 5.85 -3.02
C ASP A 59 -18.00 6.50 -3.01
N GLY A 60 -17.19 6.26 -1.98
CA GLY A 60 -15.85 6.85 -1.82
C GLY A 60 -15.87 8.28 -1.26
N SER A 61 -17.03 8.78 -0.83
CA SER A 61 -17.18 10.03 -0.08
C SER A 61 -17.06 9.81 1.44
N GLY A 62 -17.01 10.91 2.20
CA GLY A 62 -16.97 10.88 3.66
C GLY A 62 -15.74 11.58 4.23
N LEU A 63 -15.84 11.94 5.51
CA LEU A 63 -14.85 12.78 6.20
C LEU A 63 -13.43 12.21 6.12
N TYR A 64 -13.22 10.95 6.53
CA TYR A 64 -11.88 10.37 6.60
C TYR A 64 -11.26 10.18 5.21
N LEU A 65 -12.08 9.79 4.22
CA LEU A 65 -11.62 9.66 2.84
C LEU A 65 -11.26 11.02 2.23
N THR A 66 -12.03 12.07 2.56
CA THR A 66 -11.72 13.45 2.13
C THR A 66 -10.40 13.94 2.72
N ILE A 67 -10.15 13.64 4.00
CA ILE A 67 -8.89 13.97 4.66
C ILE A 67 -7.73 13.26 3.97
N LEU A 68 -7.81 11.95 3.70
CA LEU A 68 -6.76 11.23 2.99
C LEU A 68 -6.47 11.81 1.59
N LYS A 69 -7.52 12.12 0.82
CA LYS A 69 -7.40 12.76 -0.50
C LYS A 69 -6.78 14.17 -0.44
N SER A 70 -6.91 14.87 0.69
CA SER A 70 -6.25 16.17 0.88
C SER A 70 -4.77 16.05 1.27
N ILE A 71 -4.37 14.92 1.87
CA ILE A 71 -2.99 14.63 2.27
C ILE A 71 -2.19 14.09 1.08
N PHE A 72 -2.77 13.16 0.33
CA PHE A 72 -2.12 12.53 -0.82
C PHE A 72 -2.59 13.19 -2.12
N ASP A 73 -1.66 13.79 -2.88
CA ASP A 73 -1.98 14.37 -4.18
C ASP A 73 -2.39 13.27 -5.17
N GLU A 74 -3.66 13.26 -5.56
CA GLU A 74 -4.22 12.31 -6.53
C GLU A 74 -3.55 12.43 -7.92
N LYS A 75 -2.80 13.50 -8.20
CA LYS A 75 -1.96 13.61 -9.41
C LYS A 75 -0.72 12.75 -9.34
N VAL A 76 -0.27 12.37 -8.15
CA VAL A 76 0.96 11.61 -7.90
C VAL A 76 0.65 10.17 -7.49
N VAL A 77 -0.41 9.96 -6.71
CA VAL A 77 -0.75 8.66 -6.12
C VAL A 77 -2.23 8.35 -6.37
N THR A 78 -2.57 7.08 -6.57
CA THR A 78 -3.98 6.63 -6.59
C THR A 78 -4.37 6.07 -5.22
N LEU A 79 -5.54 6.47 -4.70
CA LEU A 79 -6.07 5.91 -3.45
C LEU A 79 -7.13 4.84 -3.74
N ASP A 80 -6.79 3.58 -3.46
CA ASP A 80 -7.67 2.43 -3.72
C ASP A 80 -8.37 1.98 -2.44
N ILE A 81 -9.67 2.27 -2.34
CA ILE A 81 -10.44 2.09 -1.10
C ILE A 81 -11.22 0.78 -1.14
N SER A 82 -10.96 -0.09 -0.16
CA SER A 82 -11.61 -1.38 0.02
C SER A 82 -12.46 -1.40 1.29
N LEU A 83 -13.78 -1.42 1.12
CA LEU A 83 -14.72 -1.56 2.22
C LEU A 83 -14.95 -3.02 2.58
N MET A 84 -14.62 -3.40 3.82
CA MET A 84 -14.75 -4.79 4.29
C MET A 84 -14.98 -4.85 5.82
N PRO A 85 -15.45 -6.00 6.35
CA PRO A 85 -15.63 -6.16 7.79
C PRO A 85 -14.34 -5.93 8.59
N TYR A 86 -14.47 -5.38 9.81
CA TYR A 86 -13.36 -4.94 10.66
C TYR A 86 -12.20 -5.93 10.75
N ARG A 87 -12.49 -7.21 11.10
CA ARG A 87 -11.45 -8.24 11.24
C ARG A 87 -10.69 -8.47 9.94
N ARG A 88 -11.37 -8.37 8.80
CA ARG A 88 -10.76 -8.56 7.47
C ARG A 88 -9.90 -7.36 7.11
N ALA A 89 -10.37 -6.14 7.37
CA ALA A 89 -9.61 -4.93 7.12
C ALA A 89 -8.30 -4.94 7.92
N ARG A 90 -8.38 -5.19 9.24
CA ARG A 90 -7.20 -5.33 10.10
C ARG A 90 -6.24 -6.42 9.60
N TYR A 91 -6.74 -7.62 9.35
CA TYR A 91 -5.93 -8.73 8.89
C TYR A 91 -5.22 -8.41 7.56
N SER A 92 -5.90 -7.72 6.65
CA SER A 92 -5.33 -7.36 5.35
C SER A 92 -4.12 -6.42 5.49
N VAL A 93 -4.13 -5.49 6.46
CA VAL A 93 -2.96 -4.63 6.73
C VAL A 93 -1.89 -5.37 7.52
N GLU A 94 -2.27 -6.19 8.51
CA GLU A 94 -1.31 -7.03 9.25
C GLU A 94 -0.58 -8.07 8.37
N THR A 95 -1.13 -8.38 7.19
CA THR A 95 -0.55 -9.29 6.18
C THR A 95 -0.04 -8.58 4.93
N LEU A 96 0.08 -7.25 4.96
CA LEU A 96 0.63 -6.43 3.87
C LEU A 96 -0.16 -6.51 2.55
N GLN A 97 -1.44 -6.87 2.60
CA GLN A 97 -2.36 -6.82 1.45
C GLN A 97 -2.93 -5.43 1.23
N ASN A 98 -3.05 -4.63 2.30
CA ASN A 98 -3.41 -3.21 2.25
C ASN A 98 -2.38 -2.41 3.06
N ASP A 99 -2.21 -1.14 2.71
CA ASP A 99 -1.21 -0.25 3.31
C ASP A 99 -1.76 0.48 4.54
N ILE A 100 -3.03 0.89 4.49
CA ILE A 100 -3.67 1.71 5.52
C ILE A 100 -4.94 1.03 6.03
N PHE A 101 -5.15 1.06 7.35
CA PHE A 101 -6.42 0.71 7.98
C PHE A 101 -6.99 1.92 8.72
N LEU A 102 -8.10 2.48 8.23
CA LEU A 102 -8.86 3.49 8.98
C LEU A 102 -9.74 2.80 10.02
N VAL A 103 -9.47 3.07 11.30
CA VAL A 103 -10.05 2.38 12.44
C VAL A 103 -10.28 3.35 13.61
N GLU A 104 -11.35 3.15 14.37
CA GLU A 104 -11.51 3.78 15.68
C GLU A 104 -10.56 3.12 16.70
N SER A 105 -9.85 3.95 17.47
CA SER A 105 -8.72 3.54 18.32
C SER A 105 -9.07 2.55 19.43
N GLU A 106 -10.34 2.41 19.80
CA GLU A 106 -10.70 2.01 21.16
C GLU A 106 -10.50 0.53 21.54
N PHE A 107 -10.14 -0.39 20.62
CA PHE A 107 -10.31 -1.82 20.94
C PHE A 107 -9.14 -2.79 20.82
N THR A 108 -7.94 -2.41 20.38
CA THR A 108 -6.65 -3.12 20.69
C THR A 108 -5.55 -2.59 19.79
N ARG A 109 -4.52 -1.96 20.38
CA ARG A 109 -3.27 -1.71 19.64
C ARG A 109 -2.62 -3.04 19.25
N SER A 110 -2.19 -3.15 18.00
CA SER A 110 -1.40 -4.27 17.48
C SER A 110 0.06 -3.88 17.48
N PHE A 111 0.94 -4.68 18.09
CA PHE A 111 2.39 -4.45 17.99
C PHE A 111 2.94 -4.65 16.57
N LYS A 112 2.14 -5.21 15.66
CA LYS A 112 2.49 -5.41 14.25
C LYS A 112 2.25 -4.17 13.39
N LEU A 113 1.50 -3.20 13.89
CA LEU A 113 1.05 -2.03 13.13
C LEU A 113 1.65 -0.75 13.70
N ILE A 114 1.91 0.20 12.81
CA ILE A 114 2.23 1.58 13.18
C ILE A 114 0.95 2.41 13.20
N TYR A 115 0.90 3.40 14.09
CA TYR A 115 -0.24 4.28 14.29
C TYR A 115 0.17 5.71 13.98
N SER A 116 -0.79 6.53 13.53
CA SER A 116 -0.54 7.97 13.39
C SER A 116 -0.17 8.58 14.74
N HIS A 117 0.77 9.52 14.74
CA HIS A 117 1.14 10.25 15.96
C HIS A 117 -0.01 11.13 16.48
N ILE A 118 -0.83 11.63 15.56
CA ILE A 118 -2.01 12.45 15.85
C ILE A 118 -3.24 11.69 15.36
N PRO A 119 -4.27 11.48 16.21
CA PRO A 119 -5.51 10.86 15.78
C PRO A 119 -6.28 11.78 14.83
N ILE A 120 -6.98 11.19 13.84
CA ILE A 120 -7.83 11.94 12.90
C ILE A 120 -9.09 12.45 13.63
N ASP A 121 -9.62 11.66 14.55
CA ASP A 121 -10.80 11.95 15.36
C ASP A 121 -10.63 11.28 16.74
N ILE A 122 -11.26 11.86 17.76
CA ILE A 122 -11.35 11.33 19.13
C ILE A 122 -12.83 11.25 19.48
N GLY A 123 -13.38 10.04 19.48
CA GLY A 123 -14.75 9.78 19.93
C GLY A 123 -14.87 9.83 21.45
N ASN A 124 -16.04 10.24 21.95
CA ASN A 124 -16.46 10.01 23.33
C ASN A 124 -17.80 9.27 23.30
N VAL A 125 -17.98 8.32 24.21
CA VAL A 125 -19.27 7.66 24.43
C VAL A 125 -19.98 8.40 25.55
N ASP A 126 -20.98 9.20 25.18
CA ASP A 126 -21.81 9.93 26.15
C ASP A 126 -23.18 9.29 26.28
N TYR A 127 -23.73 9.33 27.51
CA TYR A 127 -25.11 8.97 27.80
C TYR A 127 -25.85 10.22 28.27
N PHE A 128 -26.99 10.51 27.63
CA PHE A 128 -27.90 11.55 28.06
C PHE A 128 -29.31 10.98 28.16
N HIS A 129 -30.05 11.42 29.19
CA HIS A 129 -31.47 11.15 29.34
C HIS A 129 -32.18 12.43 29.79
N SER A 130 -33.48 12.52 29.54
CA SER A 130 -34.27 13.65 30.04
C SER A 130 -34.40 13.58 31.56
N GLN A 131 -34.30 14.74 32.22
CA GLN A 131 -34.55 14.85 33.66
C GLN A 131 -35.99 14.47 34.03
N ASP A 132 -36.94 14.59 33.08
CA ASP A 132 -38.37 14.30 33.29
C ASP A 132 -38.73 12.82 33.10
N THR A 133 -37.74 11.93 33.13
CA THR A 133 -37.97 10.47 33.01
C THR A 133 -37.94 9.80 34.37
N PHE A 134 -38.60 8.64 34.47
CA PHE A 134 -38.71 7.75 35.63
C PHE A 134 -37.44 7.57 36.50
N PHE A 135 -36.25 7.81 35.95
CA PHE A 135 -34.97 7.75 36.65
C PHE A 135 -34.78 8.85 37.73
N SER A 136 -35.50 9.98 37.65
CA SER A 136 -35.46 11.02 38.70
C SER A 136 -35.98 10.50 40.04
N ASP A 137 -37.04 9.69 40.01
CA ASP A 137 -37.71 9.19 41.20
C ASP A 137 -36.87 8.12 41.90
N ALA A 138 -36.15 7.31 41.13
CA ALA A 138 -35.24 6.28 41.65
C ALA A 138 -34.05 6.86 42.44
N ILE A 139 -33.51 8.02 42.04
CA ILE A 139 -32.40 8.67 42.75
C ILE A 139 -32.90 9.29 44.07
N SER A 140 -34.13 9.82 44.11
CA SER A 140 -34.72 10.41 45.32
C SER A 140 -34.97 9.40 46.45
N GLN A 141 -35.21 8.12 46.11
CA GLN A 141 -35.50 7.06 47.08
C GLN A 141 -34.24 6.36 47.61
N GLY A 142 -33.12 6.40 46.88
CA GLY A 142 -31.85 5.79 47.27
C GLY A 142 -31.05 6.55 48.35
N ASN A 143 -31.41 7.80 48.64
CA ASN A 143 -30.77 8.65 49.66
C ASN A 143 -31.46 8.59 51.04
N ARG A 144 -32.34 7.61 51.25
CA ARG A 144 -32.97 7.32 52.55
C ARG A 144 -32.42 6.02 53.15
N ILE A 145 -31.16 6.03 53.59
CA ILE A 145 -30.60 5.02 54.51
C ILE A 145 -29.67 5.71 55.50
#